data_AF-A0A2I3TW78-F1
#
_entry.id   AF-A0A2I3TW78-F1
#
_cell.length_a   1.000
_cell.length_b   1.000
_cell.length_c   1.000
_cell.angle_alpha   90.00
_cell.angle_beta   90.00
_cell.angle_gamma   90.00
#
_symmetry.space_group_name_H-M   'P 1'
#
loop_
_entity.id
_entity.type
_entity.pdbx_description
1 polymer ?
#
loop_
_entity_poly.entity_id
_entity_poly.type
_entity_poly.pdbx_seq_one_letter_code
_entity_poly.pdbx_strand_id
1 'polypeptide(L)'
;MSGSMATAEASGSDGKGQEVETSVTYYRLEEVAKRNSLKELWLVIHGRVYDVTRFLNEHPGGEEVLLEQAGVDASESFEDVGHSSDAREMLKQYYIGDIHPDPSKNDTCKSCWAYWILPIIGAVLLGFLYRYYTSESKSS
;
A
#
# COMPACT_ATOMS: atom_id res chain seq x y z
N MET A 1 32.43 40.19 31.51
CA MET A 1 31.71 38.90 31.43
C MET A 1 30.22 39.19 31.35
N SER A 2 29.62 38.91 30.19
CA SER A 2 28.17 38.87 29.98
C SER A 2 27.52 37.93 31.01
N GLY A 3 26.52 38.43 31.73
CA GLY A 3 25.61 37.62 32.54
C GLY A 3 24.24 37.61 31.87
N SER A 4 23.78 36.40 31.55
CA SER A 4 22.65 36.08 30.69
C SER A 4 21.28 36.18 31.37
N MET A 5 20.30 36.55 30.54
CA MET A 5 18.94 36.02 30.42
C MET A 5 17.94 36.20 31.57
N ALA A 6 17.00 37.13 31.32
CA ALA A 6 15.69 37.18 31.94
C ALA A 6 14.70 36.23 31.26
N THR A 7 13.79 35.69 32.07
CA THR A 7 12.70 34.76 31.80
C THR A 7 11.54 35.38 31.02
N ALA A 8 10.88 34.60 30.17
CA ALA A 8 9.46 34.79 29.86
C ALA A 8 8.82 33.43 29.50
N GLU A 9 7.71 33.16 30.15
CA GLU A 9 6.85 31.98 30.08
C GLU A 9 5.54 32.38 29.40
N ALA A 10 5.08 31.56 28.45
CA ALA A 10 3.74 31.51 27.84
C ALA A 10 3.87 30.50 26.67
N SER A 11 2.90 29.70 26.26
CA SER A 11 1.52 29.42 26.63
C SER A 11 1.21 28.14 25.86
N GLY A 12 0.37 27.27 26.41
CA GLY A 12 -0.03 26.04 25.74
C GLY A 12 -0.66 26.28 24.37
N SER A 13 -0.55 25.29 23.50
CA SER A 13 -1.50 25.05 22.43
C SER A 13 -1.56 23.56 22.14
N ASP A 14 -2.57 22.93 22.73
CA ASP A 14 -3.11 21.63 22.34
C ASP A 14 -3.41 21.68 20.84
N GLY A 15 -2.53 21.07 20.04
CA GLY A 15 -2.68 20.91 18.61
C GLY A 15 -3.70 19.82 18.31
N LYS A 16 -4.98 20.19 18.42
CA LYS A 16 -6.14 19.42 17.98
C LYS A 16 -5.96 19.09 16.50
N GLY A 17 -5.53 17.88 16.18
CA GLY A 17 -5.49 17.36 14.82
C GLY A 17 -6.90 17.41 14.24
N GLN A 18 -7.15 18.39 13.37
CA GLN A 18 -8.36 18.43 12.57
C GLN A 18 -8.30 17.26 11.60
N GLU A 19 -9.09 16.24 11.90
CA GLU A 19 -9.51 15.23 10.95
C GLU A 19 -10.28 15.97 9.84
N VAL A 20 -9.56 16.27 8.75
CA VAL A 20 -10.17 16.82 7.55
C VAL A 20 -10.97 15.67 6.96
N GLU A 21 -12.29 15.71 7.12
CA GLU A 21 -13.21 14.86 6.38
C GLU A 21 -13.17 15.29 4.91
N THR A 22 -12.12 14.89 4.19
CA THR A 22 -12.10 14.95 2.74
C THR A 22 -13.01 13.85 2.25
N SER A 23 -14.11 14.21 1.58
CA SER A 23 -14.92 13.26 0.81
C SER A 23 -14.03 12.62 -0.26
N VAL A 24 -13.46 11.46 0.05
CA VAL A 24 -12.61 10.71 -0.86
C VAL A 24 -13.48 10.17 -1.99
N THR A 25 -13.14 10.55 -3.23
CA THR A 25 -13.78 9.98 -4.42
C THR A 25 -13.11 8.65 -4.74
N TYR A 26 -13.89 7.62 -5.04
CA TYR A 26 -13.36 6.30 -5.41
C TYR A 26 -13.45 6.07 -6.92
N TYR A 27 -12.35 5.61 -7.51
CA TYR A 27 -12.23 5.30 -8.92
C TYR A 27 -11.96 3.80 -9.14
N ARG A 28 -12.52 3.23 -10.20
CA ARG A 28 -12.21 1.84 -10.58
C ARG A 28 -10.95 1.83 -11.47
N LEU A 29 -10.14 0.77 -11.38
CA LEU A 29 -8.94 0.62 -12.22
C LEU A 29 -9.27 0.67 -13.73
N GLU A 30 -10.40 0.14 -14.14
CA GLU A 30 -10.90 0.21 -15.52
C GLU A 30 -11.20 1.63 -16.01
N GLU A 31 -11.51 2.56 -15.10
CA GLU A 31 -11.73 3.97 -15.42
C GLU A 31 -10.39 4.68 -15.55
N VAL A 32 -9.47 4.43 -14.62
CA VAL A 32 -8.11 4.96 -14.66
C VAL A 32 -7.37 4.49 -15.92
N ALA A 33 -7.53 3.22 -16.31
CA ALA A 33 -6.93 2.66 -17.52
C ALA A 33 -7.37 3.34 -18.84
N LYS A 34 -8.54 4.00 -18.85
CA LYS A 34 -9.00 4.78 -20.01
C LYS A 34 -8.33 6.15 -20.11
N ARG A 35 -7.69 6.61 -19.04
CA ARG A 35 -7.04 7.93 -18.92
C ARG A 35 -5.53 7.80 -19.16
N ASN A 36 -5.18 7.41 -20.38
CA ASN A 36 -3.81 7.13 -20.80
C ASN A 36 -3.30 8.05 -21.92
N SER A 37 -3.87 9.25 -22.03
CA SER A 37 -3.60 10.18 -23.14
C SER A 37 -2.95 11.46 -22.62
N LEU A 38 -2.20 12.16 -23.48
CA LEU A 38 -1.57 13.47 -23.17
C LEU A 38 -2.53 14.53 -22.59
N LYS A 39 -3.82 14.42 -22.89
CA LYS A 39 -4.86 15.37 -22.43
C LYS A 39 -5.55 14.94 -21.13
N GLU A 40 -5.44 13.67 -20.77
CA GLU A 40 -6.10 13.06 -19.62
C GLU A 40 -5.23 11.89 -19.17
N LEU A 41 -4.27 12.18 -18.28
CA LEU A 41 -3.27 11.23 -17.82
C LEU A 41 -3.37 11.04 -16.32
N TRP A 42 -3.83 9.86 -15.92
CA TRP A 42 -3.96 9.49 -14.51
C TRP A 42 -2.98 8.39 -14.14
N LEU A 43 -2.46 8.48 -12.93
CA LEU A 43 -1.54 7.51 -12.36
C LEU A 43 -2.08 7.00 -11.03
N VAL A 44 -1.83 5.73 -10.74
CA VAL A 44 -2.08 5.16 -9.42
C VAL A 44 -0.76 4.99 -8.69
N ILE A 45 -0.64 5.59 -7.50
CA ILE A 45 0.54 5.44 -6.64
C ILE A 45 0.06 5.13 -5.22
N HIS A 46 0.48 3.99 -4.67
CA HIS A 46 0.09 3.49 -3.35
C HIS A 46 -1.43 3.43 -3.15
N GLY A 47 -2.16 2.98 -4.17
CA GLY A 47 -3.64 2.88 -4.14
C GLY A 47 -4.38 4.21 -4.26
N ARG A 48 -3.68 5.32 -4.46
CA ARG A 48 -4.24 6.67 -4.67
C ARG A 48 -4.14 7.06 -6.13
N VAL A 49 -5.14 7.79 -6.61
CA VAL A 49 -5.25 8.25 -8.00
C VAL A 49 -4.84 9.72 -8.10
N TYR A 50 -3.97 10.01 -9.06
CA TYR A 50 -3.41 11.34 -9.30
C TYR A 50 -3.65 11.77 -10.75
N ASP A 51 -4.16 12.98 -10.93
CA ASP A 51 -4.27 13.63 -12.24
C ASP A 51 -3.03 14.49 -12.49
N VAL A 52 -2.07 13.92 -13.21
CA VAL A 52 -0.80 14.57 -13.53
C VAL A 52 -0.80 15.19 -14.93
N THR A 53 -1.96 15.31 -15.57
CA THR A 53 -2.09 15.88 -16.93
C THR A 53 -1.38 17.23 -17.07
N ARG A 54 -1.50 18.08 -16.05
CA ARG A 54 -0.87 19.41 -16.04
C ARG A 54 0.63 19.38 -15.72
N PHE A 55 1.11 18.28 -15.17
CA PHE A 55 2.50 18.10 -14.73
C PHE A 55 3.39 17.46 -15.79
N LEU A 56 2.83 17.00 -16.93
CA LEU A 56 3.57 16.29 -17.98
C LEU A 56 4.85 17.00 -18.42
N ASN A 57 4.75 18.31 -18.73
CA ASN A 57 5.88 19.10 -19.21
C ASN A 57 6.81 19.59 -18.08
N GLU A 58 6.33 19.56 -16.84
CA GLU A 58 7.08 20.03 -15.66
C GLU A 58 7.84 18.88 -14.99
N HIS A 59 7.57 17.63 -15.41
CA HIS A 59 8.23 16.45 -14.84
C HIS A 59 9.71 16.41 -15.21
N PRO A 60 10.64 16.45 -14.23
CA PRO A 60 12.08 16.46 -14.51
C PRO A 60 12.59 15.20 -15.24
N GLY A 61 11.87 14.08 -15.13
CA GLY A 61 12.17 12.83 -15.83
C GLY A 61 11.60 12.75 -17.26
N GLY A 62 10.90 13.78 -17.72
CA GLY A 62 10.24 13.84 -19.02
C GLY A 62 8.81 13.28 -19.02
N GLU A 63 8.03 13.62 -20.04
CA GLU A 63 6.64 13.17 -20.18
C GLU A 63 6.50 11.71 -20.63
N GLU A 64 7.51 11.18 -21.32
CA GLU A 64 7.52 9.81 -21.87
C GLU A 64 7.29 8.77 -20.77
N VAL A 65 8.03 8.86 -19.67
CA VAL A 65 7.91 7.93 -18.55
C VAL A 65 6.56 8.00 -17.84
N LEU A 66 5.90 9.16 -17.87
CA LEU A 66 4.55 9.33 -17.33
C LEU A 66 3.50 8.69 -18.25
N LEU A 67 3.70 8.80 -19.57
CA LEU A 67 2.84 8.17 -20.58
C LEU A 67 2.94 6.65 -20.57
N GLU A 68 4.15 6.10 -20.39
CA GLU A 68 4.36 4.65 -20.27
C GLU A 68 3.63 4.05 -19.06
N GLN A 69 3.55 4.81 -17.96
CA GLN A 69 2.87 4.40 -16.74
C GLN A 69 1.41 4.87 -16.66
N ALA A 70 0.90 5.51 -17.71
CA ALA A 70 -0.43 6.09 -17.70
C ALA A 70 -1.53 5.02 -17.63
N GLY A 71 -2.49 5.23 -16.73
CA GLY A 71 -3.64 4.33 -16.56
C GLY A 71 -3.34 3.03 -15.82
N VAL A 72 -2.13 2.87 -15.27
CA VAL A 72 -1.74 1.69 -14.47
C VAL A 72 -1.22 2.10 -13.09
N ASP A 73 -0.92 1.10 -12.26
CA ASP A 73 -0.25 1.29 -10.98
C ASP A 73 1.24 1.51 -11.20
N ALA A 74 1.68 2.74 -10.94
CA ALA A 74 3.04 3.21 -11.11
C ALA A 74 3.82 3.24 -9.77
N SER A 75 3.30 2.59 -8.72
CA SER A 75 3.91 2.63 -7.38
C SER A 75 5.32 2.09 -7.38
N GLU A 76 5.55 0.97 -8.08
CA GLU A 76 6.86 0.34 -8.21
C GLU A 76 7.84 1.29 -8.91
N SER A 77 7.48 1.78 -10.11
CA SER A 77 8.32 2.72 -10.86
C SER A 77 8.59 4.02 -10.09
N PHE A 78 7.61 4.51 -9.31
CA PHE A 78 7.78 5.72 -8.50
C PHE A 78 8.79 5.53 -7.36
N GLU A 79 8.74 4.38 -6.68
CA GLU A 79 9.67 4.04 -5.58
C GLU A 79 11.06 3.65 -6.09
N ASP A 80 11.16 2.95 -7.22
CA ASP A 80 12.43 2.54 -7.83
C ASP A 80 13.29 3.74 -8.25
N VAL A 81 12.65 4.82 -8.73
CA VAL A 81 13.34 6.07 -9.05
C VAL A 81 13.84 6.80 -7.79
N GLY A 82 13.20 6.58 -6.64
CA GLY A 82 13.60 7.19 -5.37
C GLY A 82 13.29 8.68 -5.28
N HIS A 83 12.06 9.08 -5.61
CA HIS A 83 11.61 10.48 -5.53
C HIS A 83 11.84 11.10 -4.14
N SER A 84 12.26 12.36 -4.12
CA SER A 84 12.51 13.11 -2.88
C SER A 84 11.22 13.32 -2.07
N SER A 85 11.36 13.67 -0.78
CA SER A 85 10.22 14.03 0.07
C SER A 85 9.43 15.22 -0.47
N ASP A 86 10.11 16.17 -1.10
CA ASP A 86 9.50 17.35 -1.73
C ASP A 86 8.66 16.94 -2.95
N ALA A 87 9.18 16.06 -3.81
CA ALA A 87 8.42 15.51 -4.94
C ALA A 87 7.16 14.75 -4.48
N ARG A 88 7.26 13.99 -3.38
CA ARG A 88 6.10 13.33 -2.75
C ARG A 88 5.09 14.32 -2.18
N GLU A 89 5.52 15.48 -1.72
CA GLU A 89 4.61 16.54 -1.25
C GLU A 89 3.90 17.22 -2.43
N MET A 90 4.64 17.53 -3.51
CA MET A 90 4.05 18.07 -4.74
C MET A 90 3.03 17.11 -5.35
N LEU A 91 3.30 15.79 -5.33
CA LEU A 91 2.38 14.77 -5.82
C LEU A 91 0.98 14.87 -5.18
N LYS A 92 0.91 15.23 -3.88
CA LYS A 92 -0.38 15.36 -3.17
C LYS A 92 -1.28 16.44 -3.76
N GLN A 93 -0.73 17.45 -4.44
CA GLN A 93 -1.50 18.51 -5.08
C GLN A 93 -2.31 18.01 -6.28
N TYR A 94 -1.89 16.89 -6.86
CA TYR A 94 -2.54 16.24 -8.01
C TYR A 94 -3.49 15.12 -7.60
N TYR A 95 -3.70 14.91 -6.31
CA TYR A 95 -4.58 13.86 -5.79
C TYR A 95 -6.05 14.16 -6.14
N ILE A 96 -6.73 13.17 -6.71
CA ILE A 96 -8.16 13.26 -7.06
C ILE A 96 -9.04 12.27 -6.30
N GLY A 97 -8.46 11.19 -5.75
CA GLY A 97 -9.22 10.17 -5.03
C GLY A 97 -8.46 8.86 -4.85
N ASP A 98 -9.15 7.84 -4.37
CA ASP A 98 -8.57 6.52 -4.11
C ASP A 98 -9.09 5.49 -5.10
N ILE A 99 -8.34 4.41 -5.29
CA ILE A 99 -8.86 3.24 -6.02
C ILE A 99 -9.92 2.55 -5.15
N HIS A 100 -11.04 2.19 -5.77
CA HIS A 100 -12.08 1.41 -5.12
C HIS A 100 -11.46 0.11 -4.57
N PRO A 101 -11.63 -0.18 -3.27
CA PRO A 101 -11.17 -1.44 -2.70
C PRO A 101 -11.96 -2.56 -3.37
N ASP A 102 -11.33 -3.28 -4.28
CA ASP A 102 -11.98 -4.43 -4.90
C ASP A 102 -11.99 -5.57 -3.87
N PRO A 103 -13.17 -6.14 -3.54
CA PRO A 103 -13.29 -7.22 -2.56
C PRO A 103 -12.69 -8.55 -3.04
N SER A 104 -11.99 -8.58 -4.18
CA SER A 104 -11.26 -9.76 -4.67
C SER A 104 -9.77 -9.77 -4.34
N LYS A 105 -9.20 -8.69 -3.77
CA LYS A 105 -7.76 -8.59 -3.46
C LYS A 105 -7.45 -8.20 -2.01
N ASN A 106 -8.44 -8.21 -1.14
CA ASN A 106 -8.28 -8.13 0.31
C ASN A 106 -7.78 -9.48 0.83
N ASP A 107 -6.50 -9.47 1.19
CA ASP A 107 -5.88 -10.38 2.13
C ASP A 107 -5.83 -11.86 1.69
N THR A 108 -4.73 -12.22 1.02
CA THR A 108 -4.12 -13.54 1.30
C THR A 108 -3.50 -13.52 2.70
N CYS A 109 -4.28 -13.11 3.70
CA CYS A 109 -4.20 -13.59 5.06
C CYS A 109 -4.62 -15.06 5.00
N LYS A 110 -3.71 -15.93 4.57
CA LYS A 110 -3.69 -17.28 5.14
C LYS A 110 -2.94 -17.19 6.46
N SER A 111 -3.51 -16.42 7.38
CA SER A 111 -3.16 -16.49 8.79
C SER A 111 -3.28 -17.96 9.18
N CYS A 112 -2.14 -18.49 9.61
CA CYS A 112 -1.97 -19.20 10.85
C CYS A 112 -3.06 -20.23 11.14
N TRP A 113 -2.65 -21.49 11.28
CA TRP A 113 -3.28 -22.65 11.94
C TRP A 113 -3.13 -23.89 11.05
N ALA A 114 -3.25 -23.76 9.72
CA ALA A 114 -3.10 -24.90 8.82
C ALA A 114 -1.70 -25.53 8.84
N TYR A 115 -0.63 -24.74 8.96
CA TYR A 115 0.75 -25.24 8.95
C TYR A 115 1.22 -25.88 10.27
N TRP A 116 0.49 -25.67 11.37
CA TRP A 116 0.71 -26.40 12.63
C TRP A 116 -0.19 -27.62 12.77
N ILE A 117 -1.39 -27.58 12.20
CA ILE A 117 -2.32 -28.70 12.28
C ILE A 117 -1.92 -29.84 11.32
N LEU A 118 -1.39 -29.54 10.13
CA LEU A 118 -0.93 -30.55 9.17
C LEU A 118 0.16 -31.51 9.72
N PRO A 119 1.25 -31.06 10.39
CA PRO A 119 2.21 -31.99 10.99
C PRO A 119 1.62 -32.78 12.17
N ILE A 120 0.70 -32.21 12.95
CA ILE A 120 0.06 -32.90 14.09
C ILE A 120 -0.88 -34.01 13.61
N ILE A 121 -1.70 -33.75 12.59
CA ILE A 121 -2.58 -34.77 11.99
C ILE A 121 -1.74 -35.91 11.39
N GLY A 122 -0.62 -35.58 10.72
CA GLY A 122 0.31 -36.58 10.18
C GLY A 122 0.90 -37.48 11.26
N ALA A 123 1.37 -36.93 12.38
CA ALA A 123 1.92 -37.71 13.49
C ALA A 123 0.87 -38.61 14.15
N VAL A 124 -0.37 -38.14 14.31
CA VAL A 124 -1.47 -38.94 14.89
C VAL A 124 -1.85 -40.10 13.95
N LEU A 125 -1.98 -39.86 12.65
CA LEU A 125 -2.27 -40.91 11.67
C LEU A 125 -1.16 -41.96 11.59
N LEU A 126 0.11 -41.53 11.57
CA LEU A 126 1.25 -42.44 11.54
C LEU A 126 1.35 -43.27 12.82
N GLY A 127 1.08 -42.66 13.99
CA GLY A 127 1.02 -43.37 15.27
C GLY A 127 -0.10 -44.41 15.32
N PHE A 128 -1.30 -44.07 14.82
CA PHE A 128 -2.43 -45.00 14.78
C PHE A 128 -2.15 -46.18 13.85
N LEU A 129 -1.55 -45.92 12.68
CA LEU A 129 -1.15 -46.97 11.73
C LEU A 129 -0.05 -47.88 12.30
N TYR A 130 0.95 -47.30 12.98
CA TYR A 130 2.00 -48.08 13.65
C TYR A 130 1.43 -48.96 14.77
N ARG A 131 0.46 -48.46 15.54
CA ARG A 131 -0.23 -49.23 16.59
C ARG A 131 -1.09 -50.35 16.02
N TYR A 132 -1.69 -50.16 14.84
CA TYR A 132 -2.40 -51.20 14.11
C TYR A 132 -1.44 -52.27 13.58
N TYR A 133 -0.36 -51.87 12.91
CA TYR A 133 0.64 -52.79 12.36
C TYR A 133 1.29 -53.68 13.44
N THR A 134 1.62 -53.09 14.60
CA THR A 134 2.18 -53.84 15.74
C THR A 134 1.18 -54.73 16.46
N SER A 135 -0.13 -54.51 16.28
CA SER A 135 -1.16 -55.41 16.80
C SER A 135 -1.32 -56.67 15.95
N GLU A 136 -1.13 -56.56 14.62
CA GLU A 136 -1.13 -57.72 13.72
C GLU A 136 0.15 -58.55 13.87
N SER A 137 1.32 -57.91 14.02
CA SER A 137 2.60 -58.63 14.16
C SER A 137 2.76 -59.42 15.46
N LYS A 138 1.84 -59.27 16.42
CA LYS A 138 1.83 -59.99 17.70
C LYS A 138 0.83 -61.15 17.75
N SER A 139 0.13 -61.44 16.65
CA SER A 139 -0.87 -62.53 16.56
C SER A 139 -0.39 -63.76 15.77
N SER A 140 0.92 -63.98 15.67
CA SER A 140 1.53 -65.26 15.24
C SER A 140 2.48 -65.76 16.31
#